data_AF-A0A1X1GXI4-F1
#
_entry.id   AF-A0A1X1GXI4-F1
#
_cell.length_a   1.000
_cell.length_b   1.000
_cell.length_c   1.000
_cell.angle_alpha   90.00
_cell.angle_beta   90.00
_cell.angle_gamma   90.00
#
_symmetry.space_group_name_H-M   'P 1'
#
loop_
_entity.id
_entity.type
_entity.pdbx_description
1 polymer ?
#
loop_
_entity_poly.entity_id
_entity_poly.type
_entity_poly.pdbx_seq_one_letter_code
_entity_poly.pdbx_strand_id
1 'polypeptide(L)'
;QDTGKTLELNKDNNWSGSFTDLDVNKAGKAIAYTIEEVSVAEYESKVTGDATSYTITNSYTPGKTQVPVKKVWKDADNQDGKRPTSVTVKLLADGQDTGKTLELNKDNNWSGNFTDLDVNKAGKAIKYTIEEVSVAEYESK
;
A
#
# COMPACT_ATOMS: atom_id res chain seq x y z
N GLN A 1 10.71 -32.10 -6.47
CA GLN A 1 12.11 -31.90 -6.91
C GLN A 1 12.06 -30.73 -7.88
N ASP A 2 12.91 -29.73 -7.70
CA ASP A 2 13.02 -28.63 -8.66
C ASP A 2 13.54 -29.16 -10.01
N THR A 3 12.91 -28.71 -11.09
CA THR A 3 13.28 -29.08 -12.46
C THR A 3 14.35 -28.15 -13.03
N GLY A 4 14.60 -27.00 -12.41
CA GLY A 4 15.48 -25.94 -12.90
C GLY A 4 14.95 -25.23 -14.15
N LYS A 5 13.75 -25.57 -14.64
CA LYS A 5 13.12 -24.90 -15.78
C LYS A 5 12.41 -23.63 -15.31
N THR A 6 12.69 -22.52 -15.98
CA THR A 6 12.04 -21.23 -15.75
C THR A 6 11.38 -20.74 -17.04
N LEU A 7 10.30 -19.99 -16.92
CA LEU A 7 9.59 -19.38 -18.04
C LEU A 7 9.38 -17.90 -17.72
N GLU A 8 9.82 -17.01 -18.60
CA GLU A 8 9.56 -15.58 -18.48
C GLU A 8 8.24 -15.24 -19.18
N LEU A 9 7.28 -14.68 -18.44
CA LEU A 9 6.02 -14.18 -18.97
C LEU A 9 6.08 -12.66 -19.04
N ASN A 10 5.70 -12.09 -20.17
CA ASN A 10 5.74 -10.66 -20.41
C ASN A 10 4.68 -10.25 -21.44
N LYS A 11 4.65 -8.96 -21.76
CA LYS A 11 3.69 -8.44 -22.74
C LYS A 11 3.86 -9.05 -24.13
N ASP A 12 5.09 -9.35 -24.55
CA ASP A 12 5.39 -9.81 -25.90
C ASP A 12 4.87 -11.24 -26.15
N ASN A 13 4.83 -12.08 -25.11
CA ASN A 13 4.22 -13.41 -25.16
C ASN A 13 2.77 -13.45 -24.65
N ASN A 14 2.13 -12.28 -24.53
CA ASN A 14 0.77 -12.13 -24.01
C ASN A 14 0.56 -12.81 -22.65
N TRP A 15 1.58 -12.82 -21.80
CA TRP A 15 1.57 -13.46 -20.48
C TRP A 15 1.24 -14.97 -20.55
N SER A 16 1.70 -15.63 -21.61
CA SER A 16 1.44 -17.05 -21.86
C SER A 16 2.71 -17.78 -22.33
N GLY A 17 2.77 -19.08 -22.06
CA GLY A 17 3.86 -19.93 -22.52
C GLY A 17 3.66 -21.36 -22.06
N SER A 18 4.64 -22.23 -22.32
CA SER A 18 4.55 -23.64 -21.98
C SER A 18 5.92 -24.22 -21.69
N PHE A 19 6.01 -25.13 -20.71
CA PHE A 19 7.18 -25.96 -20.50
C PHE A 19 7.12 -27.15 -21.45
N THR A 20 8.13 -27.31 -22.29
CA THR A 20 8.29 -28.48 -23.17
C THR A 20 9.32 -29.45 -22.60
N ASP A 21 9.40 -30.64 -23.19
CA ASP A 21 10.41 -31.65 -22.87
C ASP A 21 10.39 -32.05 -21.39
N LEU A 22 9.18 -32.32 -20.90
CA LEU A 22 8.91 -32.82 -19.56
C LEU A 22 8.72 -34.33 -19.59
N ASP A 23 9.43 -35.04 -18.71
CA ASP A 23 9.21 -36.47 -18.53
C ASP A 23 7.79 -36.71 -18.03
N VAL A 24 7.13 -37.73 -18.58
CA VAL A 24 5.78 -38.14 -18.11
C VAL A 24 5.88 -39.07 -16.90
N ASN A 25 6.94 -39.89 -16.84
CA ASN A 25 7.13 -40.89 -15.80
C ASN A 25 8.58 -40.89 -15.28
N LYS A 26 8.74 -41.05 -13.96
CA LYS A 26 10.04 -41.30 -13.31
C LYS A 26 9.96 -42.63 -12.57
N ALA A 27 10.82 -43.58 -12.93
CA ALA A 27 10.82 -44.93 -12.37
C ALA A 27 9.44 -45.62 -12.40
N GLY A 28 8.72 -45.49 -13.53
CA GLY A 28 7.41 -46.12 -13.75
C GLY A 28 6.23 -45.46 -13.02
N LYS A 29 6.44 -44.30 -12.36
CA LYS A 29 5.37 -43.51 -11.74
C LYS A 29 5.16 -42.19 -12.49
N ALA A 30 3.91 -41.81 -12.69
CA ALA A 30 3.55 -40.52 -13.28
C ALA A 30 4.09 -39.36 -12.44
N ILE A 31 4.58 -38.33 -13.12
CA ILE A 31 5.10 -37.13 -12.47
C ILE A 31 3.99 -36.08 -12.39
N ALA A 32 3.70 -35.61 -11.18
CA ALA A 32 2.86 -34.44 -10.96
C ALA A 32 3.75 -33.21 -10.93
N TYR A 33 3.66 -32.37 -11.96
CA TYR A 33 4.31 -31.07 -11.97
C TYR A 33 3.50 -30.07 -11.15
N THR A 34 4.16 -29.01 -10.72
CA THR A 34 3.57 -27.80 -10.12
C THR A 34 4.41 -26.62 -10.57
N ILE A 35 3.84 -25.42 -10.55
CA ILE A 35 4.59 -24.19 -10.80
C ILE A 35 4.63 -23.33 -9.55
N GLU A 36 5.67 -22.53 -9.44
CA GLU A 36 5.80 -21.47 -8.44
C GLU A 36 6.15 -20.19 -9.17
N GLU A 37 5.57 -19.08 -8.72
CA GLU A 37 5.92 -17.76 -9.22
C GLU A 37 6.96 -17.12 -8.30
N VAL A 38 7.97 -16.48 -8.88
CA VAL A 38 8.88 -15.63 -8.12
C VAL A 38 8.10 -14.44 -7.57
N SER A 39 8.13 -14.25 -6.25
CA SER A 39 7.34 -13.22 -5.58
C SER A 39 7.60 -11.82 -6.16
N VAL A 40 6.51 -11.11 -6.43
CA VAL A 40 6.53 -9.73 -6.89
C VAL A 40 6.12 -8.83 -5.72
N ALA A 41 6.92 -7.81 -5.43
CA ALA A 41 6.62 -6.88 -4.34
C ALA A 41 5.23 -6.26 -4.53
N GLU A 42 4.46 -6.15 -3.45
CA GLU A 42 3.10 -5.59 -3.43
C GLU A 42 2.05 -6.39 -4.21
N TYR A 43 2.36 -7.64 -4.59
CA TYR A 43 1.40 -8.55 -5.17
C TYR A 43 1.28 -9.82 -4.35
N GLU A 44 0.04 -10.26 -4.15
CA GLU A 44 -0.27 -11.59 -3.67
C GLU A 44 -0.57 -12.49 -4.88
N SER A 45 0.17 -13.59 -4.99
CA SER A 45 0.02 -14.53 -6.09
C SER A 45 -0.82 -15.74 -5.70
N LYS A 46 -1.62 -16.22 -6.65
CA LYS A 46 -2.41 -17.45 -6.53
C LYS A 46 -2.26 -18.28 -7.78
N VAL A 47 -1.71 -19.48 -7.61
CA VAL A 47 -1.62 -20.50 -8.67
C VAL A 47 -2.83 -21.41 -8.59
N THR A 48 -3.50 -21.62 -9.73
CA THR A 48 -4.61 -22.57 -9.88
C THR A 48 -4.41 -23.43 -11.12
N GLY A 49 -5.07 -24.59 -11.20
CA GLY A 49 -4.98 -25.50 -12.34
C GLY A 49 -4.33 -26.83 -11.97
N ASP A 50 -3.86 -27.55 -13.00
CA ASP A 50 -3.26 -28.87 -12.90
C ASP A 50 -2.16 -29.07 -13.94
N ALA A 51 -1.59 -30.28 -14.01
CA ALA A 51 -0.45 -30.60 -14.87
C ALA A 51 -0.69 -30.37 -16.38
N THR A 52 -1.92 -30.12 -16.81
CA THR A 52 -2.25 -29.76 -18.20
C THR A 52 -2.29 -28.26 -18.44
N SER A 53 -2.68 -27.47 -17.43
CA SER A 53 -2.80 -26.02 -17.53
C SER A 53 -2.78 -25.38 -16.15
N TYR A 54 -1.95 -24.35 -16.01
CA TYR A 54 -1.90 -23.51 -14.81
C TYR A 54 -2.24 -22.07 -15.16
N THR A 55 -2.95 -21.42 -14.24
CA THR A 55 -3.21 -19.98 -14.25
C THR A 55 -2.61 -19.35 -12.99
N ILE A 56 -1.79 -18.33 -13.17
CA ILE A 56 -1.25 -17.49 -12.10
C ILE A 56 -2.08 -16.21 -12.06
N THR A 57 -2.62 -15.88 -10.89
CA THR A 57 -3.34 -14.62 -10.66
C THR A 57 -2.57 -13.78 -9.66
N ASN A 58 -2.18 -12.58 -10.06
CA ASN A 58 -1.53 -11.58 -9.20
C ASN A 58 -2.54 -10.52 -8.78
N SER A 59 -2.70 -10.32 -7.47
CA SER A 59 -3.57 -9.31 -6.88
C SER A 59 -2.72 -8.22 -6.23
N TYR A 60 -2.86 -6.97 -6.66
CA TYR A 60 -2.10 -5.85 -6.09
C TYR A 60 -2.59 -5.55 -4.67
N THR A 61 -1.69 -5.71 -3.69
CA THR A 61 -1.91 -5.52 -2.26
C THR A 61 -0.80 -4.64 -1.68
N PRO A 62 -0.83 -3.32 -1.93
CA PRO A 62 0.17 -2.41 -1.39
C PRO A 62 0.11 -2.43 0.14
N GLY A 63 1.28 -2.30 0.78
CA GLY A 63 1.35 -2.15 2.22
C GLY A 63 0.52 -0.96 2.69
N LYS A 64 -0.04 -1.04 3.91
CA LYS A 64 -0.78 0.05 4.54
C LYS A 64 0.05 0.70 5.65
N THR A 65 -0.12 2.00 5.84
CA THR A 65 0.52 2.80 6.87
C THR A 65 -0.46 3.78 7.51
N GLN A 66 0.05 4.54 8.47
CA GLN A 66 -0.69 5.57 9.19
C GLN A 66 0.18 6.81 9.46
N VAL A 67 -0.46 7.97 9.58
CA VAL A 67 0.22 9.25 9.88
C VAL A 67 -0.39 9.84 11.16
N PRO A 68 0.28 9.70 12.32
CA PRO A 68 -0.17 10.30 13.56
C PRO A 68 0.06 11.82 13.52
N VAL A 69 -0.91 12.57 14.04
CA VAL A 69 -0.87 14.03 14.12
C VAL A 69 -1.07 14.48 15.56
N LYS A 70 -0.28 15.45 16.01
CA LYS A 70 -0.40 16.09 17.31
C LYS A 70 -0.18 17.59 17.17
N LYS A 71 -1.13 18.40 17.64
CA LYS A 71 -0.97 19.85 17.76
C LYS A 71 -0.42 20.20 19.15
N VAL A 72 0.59 21.06 19.16
CA VAL A 72 1.18 21.60 20.38
C VAL A 72 0.99 23.10 20.36
N TRP A 73 0.40 23.63 21.44
CA TRP A 73 0.19 25.05 21.63
C TRP A 73 1.32 25.65 22.46
N LYS A 74 1.91 26.76 21.99
CA LYS A 74 2.91 27.56 22.70
C LYS A 74 2.34 28.94 23.03
N ASP A 75 1.30 28.96 23.87
CA ASP A 75 0.45 30.13 24.15
C ASP A 75 0.22 30.36 25.66
N ALA A 76 1.17 29.94 26.50
CA ALA A 76 1.12 30.05 27.96
C ALA A 76 -0.19 29.48 28.58
N ASP A 77 -0.57 28.28 28.16
CA ASP A 77 -1.83 27.62 28.54
C ASP A 77 -3.08 28.46 28.25
N ASN A 78 -3.13 29.02 27.03
CA ASN A 78 -4.23 29.85 26.56
C ASN A 78 -4.47 31.10 27.44
N GLN A 79 -3.41 31.75 27.91
CA GLN A 79 -3.48 32.93 28.79
C GLN A 79 -4.40 34.04 28.25
N ASP A 80 -4.35 34.29 26.94
CA ASP A 80 -5.15 35.32 26.28
C ASP A 80 -6.56 34.87 25.90
N GLY A 81 -6.91 33.60 26.12
CA GLY A 81 -8.21 33.04 25.76
C GLY A 81 -8.47 32.94 24.25
N LYS A 82 -7.43 33.09 23.40
CA LYS A 82 -7.54 33.14 21.93
C LYS A 82 -7.42 31.78 21.25
N ARG A 83 -7.08 30.72 21.97
CA ARG A 83 -6.95 29.38 21.39
C ARG A 83 -8.31 28.94 20.82
N PRO A 84 -8.38 28.53 19.54
CA PRO A 84 -9.63 28.05 18.97
C PRO A 84 -10.07 26.76 19.66
N THR A 85 -11.35 26.44 19.53
CA THR A 85 -11.92 25.20 20.07
C THR A 85 -11.46 23.96 19.28
N SER A 86 -11.21 24.12 17.98
CA SER A 86 -10.66 23.08 17.12
C SER A 86 -9.73 23.64 16.03
N VAL A 87 -8.90 22.78 15.45
CA VAL A 87 -8.19 23.03 14.20
C VAL A 87 -8.42 21.86 13.25
N THR A 88 -8.58 22.16 11.96
CA THR A 88 -8.69 21.14 10.93
C THR A 88 -7.37 21.05 10.17
N VAL A 89 -6.83 19.85 10.04
CA VAL A 89 -5.68 19.57 9.18
C VAL A 89 -6.11 18.69 8.02
N LYS A 90 -5.44 18.82 6.88
CA LYS A 90 -5.61 17.94 5.72
C LYS A 90 -4.34 17.15 5.44
N LEU A 91 -4.51 15.96 4.89
CA LEU A 91 -3.43 15.09 4.47
C LEU A 91 -3.13 15.32 2.98
N LEU A 92 -1.85 15.53 2.66
CA LEU A 92 -1.36 15.58 1.29
C LEU A 92 -0.56 14.31 1.00
N ALA A 93 -0.71 13.77 -0.21
CA ALA A 93 0.08 12.67 -0.76
C ALA A 93 0.87 13.21 -1.95
N ASP A 94 2.20 13.15 -1.86
CA ASP A 94 3.12 13.70 -2.88
C ASP A 94 2.82 15.18 -3.21
N GLY A 95 2.45 15.95 -2.19
CA GLY A 95 2.09 17.36 -2.31
C GLY A 95 0.70 17.63 -2.91
N GLN A 96 -0.11 16.59 -3.16
CA GLN A 96 -1.49 16.73 -3.63
C GLN A 96 -2.48 16.46 -2.50
N ASP A 97 -3.56 17.24 -2.44
CA ASP A 97 -4.62 17.04 -1.45
C ASP A 97 -5.30 15.67 -1.62
N THR A 98 -5.43 14.92 -0.53
CA THR A 98 -6.10 13.61 -0.52
C THR A 98 -7.60 13.71 -0.27
N GLY A 99 -8.10 14.90 0.12
CA GLY A 99 -9.46 15.10 0.61
C GLY A 99 -9.72 14.56 2.01
N LYS A 100 -8.74 13.91 2.65
CA LYS A 100 -8.85 13.45 4.03
C LYS A 100 -8.51 14.60 4.98
N THR A 101 -9.40 14.85 5.92
CA THR A 101 -9.21 15.85 6.98
C THR A 101 -9.27 15.23 8.36
N LEU A 102 -8.67 15.89 9.34
CA LEU A 102 -8.74 15.51 10.74
C LEU A 102 -8.95 16.76 11.59
N GLU A 103 -9.99 16.74 12.43
CA GLU A 103 -10.23 17.79 13.41
C GLU A 103 -9.52 17.45 14.72
N LEU A 104 -8.69 18.37 15.21
CA LEU A 104 -7.99 18.30 16.48
C LEU A 104 -8.61 19.30 17.45
N ASN A 105 -8.96 18.85 18.65
CA ASN A 105 -9.62 19.66 19.65
C ASN A 105 -9.21 19.19 21.06
N LYS A 106 -9.74 19.85 22.11
CA LYS A 106 -9.41 19.48 23.49
C LYS A 106 -9.85 18.04 23.84
N ASP A 107 -10.97 17.58 23.31
CA ASP A 107 -11.57 16.29 23.65
C ASP A 107 -10.71 15.12 23.15
N ASN A 108 -10.05 15.27 22.00
CA ASN A 108 -9.09 14.30 21.48
C ASN A 108 -7.62 14.57 21.88
N ASN A 109 -7.43 15.39 22.93
CA ASN A 109 -6.11 15.81 23.41
C ASN A 109 -5.24 16.41 22.29
N TRP A 110 -5.86 17.11 21.34
CA TRP A 110 -5.21 17.71 20.19
C TRP A 110 -4.39 16.69 19.38
N SER A 111 -4.89 15.45 19.28
CA SER A 111 -4.21 14.35 18.59
C SER A 111 -5.17 13.48 17.79
N GLY A 112 -4.63 12.86 16.74
CA GLY A 112 -5.37 11.96 15.87
C GLY A 112 -4.45 11.24 14.90
N ASN A 113 -5.02 10.46 13.99
CA ASN A 113 -4.25 9.66 13.04
C ASN A 113 -5.02 9.46 11.73
N PHE A 114 -4.32 9.57 10.61
CA PHE A 114 -4.81 9.08 9.33
C PHE A 114 -4.40 7.61 9.18
N THR A 115 -5.35 6.71 9.05
CA THR A 115 -5.11 5.26 8.90
C THR A 115 -5.42 4.77 7.49
N ASP A 116 -5.06 3.51 7.21
CA ASP A 116 -5.32 2.83 5.93
C ASP A 116 -4.79 3.60 4.70
N LEU A 117 -3.59 4.15 4.86
CA LEU A 117 -2.88 4.88 3.81
C LEU A 117 -2.02 3.92 3.02
N ASP A 118 -2.08 3.95 1.69
CA ASP A 118 -1.18 3.15 0.87
C ASP A 118 0.27 3.56 1.11
N VAL A 119 1.19 2.60 1.20
CA VAL A 119 2.63 2.90 1.28
C VAL A 119 3.16 3.32 -0.08
N ASN A 120 2.67 2.72 -1.16
CA ASN A 120 3.11 3.01 -2.52
C ASN A 120 1.95 3.29 -3.47
N LYS A 121 2.24 4.12 -4.47
CA LYS A 121 1.40 4.37 -5.63
C LYS A 121 2.22 4.10 -6.89
N ALA A 122 1.75 3.16 -7.71
CA ALA A 122 2.44 2.73 -8.93
C ALA A 122 3.91 2.32 -8.67
N GLY A 123 4.15 1.52 -7.62
CA GLY A 123 5.48 1.01 -7.25
C GLY A 123 6.44 2.04 -6.67
N LYS A 124 5.97 3.25 -6.31
CA LYS A 124 6.77 4.28 -5.64
C LYS A 124 6.18 4.66 -4.30
N ALA A 125 7.04 4.83 -3.30
CA ALA A 125 6.64 5.25 -1.96
C ALA A 125 5.96 6.62 -1.98
N ILE A 126 4.81 6.73 -1.32
CA ILE A 126 4.06 7.98 -1.21
C ILE A 126 4.64 8.82 -0.07
N LYS A 127 4.94 10.09 -0.35
CA LYS A 127 5.32 11.05 0.69
C LYS A 127 4.08 11.74 1.25
N TYR A 128 3.72 11.39 2.48
CA TYR A 128 2.64 12.07 3.20
C TYR A 128 3.12 13.31 3.96
N THR A 129 2.36 14.40 3.84
CA THR A 129 2.56 15.64 4.62
C THR A 129 1.23 16.16 5.14
N ILE A 130 1.27 17.00 6.17
CA ILE A 130 0.08 17.60 6.79
C ILE A 130 0.08 19.11 6.51
N GLU A 131 -1.08 19.66 6.20
CA GLU A 131 -1.30 21.10 6.10
C GLU A 131 -2.46 21.51 7.02
N GLU A 132 -2.27 22.57 7.80
CA GLU A 132 -3.33 23.15 8.63
C GLU A 132 -4.24 24.01 7.76
N VAL A 133 -5.54 23.79 7.85
CA VAL A 133 -6.54 24.59 7.13
C VAL A 133 -6.72 25.89 7.90
N SER A 134 -6.37 27.01 7.27
CA SER A 134 -6.50 28.34 7.86
C SER A 134 -7.96 28.62 8.20
N VAL A 135 -8.22 28.94 9.47
CA VAL A 135 -9.51 29.51 9.90
C VAL A 135 -9.36 31.03 9.85
N ALA A 136 -10.36 31.74 9.33
CA ALA A 136 -10.29 33.18 9.02
C ALA A 136 -9.90 34.11 10.20
N GLU A 137 -9.85 33.60 11.43
CA GLU A 137 -9.46 34.34 12.64
C GLU A 137 -8.04 34.04 13.14
N TYR A 138 -7.26 33.21 12.43
CA TYR A 138 -5.88 32.86 12.81
C TYR A 138 -4.98 32.70 11.58
N GLU A 139 -3.95 33.56 11.44
CA GLU A 139 -2.87 33.30 10.48
C GLU A 139 -1.90 32.27 11.07
N SER A 140 -1.77 31.12 10.40
CA SER A 140 -0.71 30.15 10.65
C SER A 140 0.64 30.72 10.17
N LYS A 141 1.61 30.83 11.08
CA LYS A 141 3.00 31.21 10.78
C LYS A 141 3.89 29.98 10.63
#